data_AF-A0A8B7E0M9-F1
#
_entry.id   AF-A0A8B7E0M9-F1
#
_cell.length_a   1.000
_cell.length_b   1.000
_cell.length_c   1.000
_cell.angle_alpha   90.00
_cell.angle_beta   90.00
_cell.angle_gamma   90.00
#
_symmetry.space_group_name_H-M   'P 1'
#
loop_
_entity.id
_entity.type
_entity.pdbx_description
1 polymer ?
#
loop_
_entity_poly.entity_id
_entity_poly.type
_entity_poly.pdbx_seq_one_letter_code
_entity_poly.pdbx_strand_id
1 'polypeptide(L)'
;MVATADYLGLMCDGWSNLRNEAIINFVMTLPSSSPILWKTLPTGTSSHSGEYMANEIKKVLEEINPNKVLGILTDNAANMKNAWTRLKDCYPHLHCYGCISHGLNLLFTDFLKLATLSVLMSQATDIVKEIKNSHLSVAAFRDIQKKSAGVVTCITLKLPVRTR
;
A
#
# COMPACT_ATOMS: atom_id res chain seq x y z
N MET A 1 15.13 -21.78 -0.28
CA MET A 1 15.12 -20.38 -0.79
C MET A 1 15.29 -19.38 0.34
N VAL A 2 14.32 -19.20 1.26
CA VAL A 2 14.48 -18.32 2.44
C VAL A 2 15.55 -18.85 3.40
N ALA A 3 15.51 -20.15 3.73
CA ALA A 3 16.49 -20.76 4.64
C ALA A 3 17.94 -20.67 4.15
N THR A 4 18.14 -20.67 2.83
CA THR A 4 19.45 -20.65 2.15
C THR A 4 19.95 -19.23 1.87
N ALA A 5 19.13 -18.19 2.08
CA ALA A 5 19.54 -16.82 1.87
C ALA A 5 20.37 -16.33 3.06
N ASP A 6 21.41 -15.56 2.76
CA ASP A 6 22.24 -14.90 3.78
C ASP A 6 21.57 -13.64 4.30
N TYR A 7 20.87 -12.92 3.43
CA TYR A 7 20.22 -11.64 3.75
C TYR A 7 18.81 -11.57 3.18
N LEU A 8 17.91 -11.00 3.98
CA LEU A 8 16.50 -10.86 3.71
C LEU A 8 16.03 -9.44 4.01
N GLY A 9 15.02 -9.00 3.26
CA GLY A 9 14.19 -7.86 3.62
C GLY A 9 12.78 -8.34 3.97
N LEU A 10 12.15 -7.68 4.93
CA LEU A 10 10.78 -7.95 5.33
C LEU A 10 9.89 -6.76 4.98
N MET A 11 8.85 -6.97 4.21
CA MET A 11 7.83 -5.96 3.93
C MET A 11 6.56 -6.30 4.72
N CYS A 12 5.96 -5.30 5.38
CA CYS A 12 4.73 -5.45 6.12
C CYS A 12 3.73 -4.37 5.67
N ASP A 13 2.54 -4.81 5.25
CA ASP A 13 1.46 -3.91 4.83
C ASP A 13 0.11 -4.33 5.43
N GLY A 14 -0.64 -3.33 5.89
CA GLY A 14 -1.95 -3.51 6.50
C GLY A 14 -3.07 -3.06 5.56
N TRP A 15 -4.06 -3.92 5.33
CA TRP A 15 -5.18 -3.63 4.43
C TRP A 15 -6.52 -4.10 5.01
N SER A 16 -7.63 -3.55 4.50
CA SER A 16 -8.99 -4.01 4.80
C SER A 16 -9.55 -4.78 3.60
N ASN A 17 -9.78 -6.09 3.74
CA ASN A 17 -10.24 -6.90 2.62
C ASN A 17 -11.68 -6.54 2.17
N LEU A 18 -12.20 -7.20 1.13
CA LEU A 18 -13.54 -6.92 0.58
C LEU A 18 -14.69 -7.15 1.59
N ARG A 19 -14.46 -7.91 2.66
CA ARG A 19 -15.40 -8.13 3.76
C ARG A 19 -15.21 -7.14 4.91
N ASN A 20 -14.39 -6.11 4.71
CA ASN A 20 -14.01 -5.12 5.71
C ASN A 20 -13.25 -5.72 6.91
N GLU A 21 -12.59 -6.85 6.73
CA GLU A 21 -11.74 -7.46 7.76
C GLU A 21 -10.33 -6.90 7.63
N ALA A 22 -9.76 -6.45 8.75
CA ALA A 22 -8.39 -5.98 8.80
C ALA A 22 -7.41 -7.15 8.73
N ILE A 23 -6.46 -7.06 7.80
CA ILE A 23 -5.43 -8.06 7.54
C ILE A 23 -4.05 -7.41 7.48
N ILE A 24 -3.02 -8.17 7.84
CA ILE A 24 -1.62 -7.78 7.68
C ILE A 24 -0.94 -8.80 6.78
N ASN A 25 -0.19 -8.32 5.80
CA ASN A 25 0.61 -9.14 4.89
C ASN A 25 2.09 -8.97 5.20
N PHE A 26 2.81 -10.08 5.24
CA PHE A 26 4.26 -10.14 5.36
C PHE A 26 4.83 -10.73 4.08
N VAL A 27 5.68 -9.97 3.41
CA VAL A 27 6.34 -10.37 2.17
C VAL A 27 7.85 -10.34 2.38
N MET A 28 8.53 -11.44 2.05
CA MET A 28 9.99 -11.51 2.09
C MET A 28 10.57 -11.10 0.75
N THR A 29 11.60 -10.29 0.79
CA THR A 29 12.41 -9.95 -0.38
C THR A 29 13.80 -10.54 -0.26
N LEU A 30 14.26 -11.10 -1.38
CA LEU A 30 15.57 -11.70 -1.52
C LEU A 30 16.30 -10.99 -2.67
N PRO A 31 17.63 -10.81 -2.60
CA PRO A 31 18.38 -10.15 -3.67
C PRO A 31 18.26 -10.85 -5.04
N SER A 32 18.19 -12.18 -5.04
CA SER A 32 18.31 -12.99 -6.27
C SER A 32 17.04 -13.76 -6.62
N SER A 33 15.89 -13.43 -6.02
CA SER A 33 14.63 -14.09 -6.34
C SER A 33 13.43 -13.15 -6.20
N SER A 34 12.31 -13.56 -6.80
CA SER A 34 11.04 -12.86 -6.62
C SER A 34 10.63 -12.78 -5.15
N PRO A 35 9.92 -11.71 -4.75
CA PRO A 35 9.33 -11.61 -3.42
C PRO A 35 8.39 -12.77 -3.13
N ILE A 36 8.36 -13.22 -1.87
CA ILE A 36 7.53 -14.33 -1.41
C ILE A 36 6.52 -13.79 -0.41
N LEU A 37 5.23 -14.03 -0.64
CA LEU A 37 4.23 -13.85 0.41
C LEU A 37 4.48 -14.90 1.51
N TRP A 38 4.99 -14.45 2.65
CA TRP A 38 5.33 -15.32 3.76
C TRP A 38 4.10 -15.67 4.59
N LYS A 39 3.33 -14.65 4.93
CA LYS A 39 2.20 -14.80 5.87
C LYS A 39 1.16 -13.71 5.64
N THR A 40 -0.09 -14.08 5.75
CA THR A 40 -1.22 -13.15 5.87
C THR A 40 -1.93 -13.45 7.17
N LEU A 41 -2.18 -12.42 7.97
CA LEU A 41 -2.80 -12.54 9.29
C LEU A 41 -4.07 -11.70 9.35
N PRO A 42 -5.23 -12.29 9.67
CA PRO A 42 -6.39 -11.52 10.08
C PRO A 42 -6.15 -10.96 11.49
N THR A 43 -6.40 -9.68 11.71
CA THR A 43 -6.18 -9.04 13.02
C THR A 43 -7.40 -9.07 13.93
N GLY A 44 -8.57 -9.43 13.36
CA GLY A 44 -9.84 -9.48 14.09
C GLY A 44 -10.15 -8.15 14.75
N THR A 45 -10.36 -8.17 16.08
CA THR A 45 -10.66 -6.99 16.90
C THR A 45 -9.42 -6.24 17.40
N SER A 46 -8.21 -6.73 17.10
CA SER A 46 -6.98 -6.11 17.59
C SER A 46 -6.76 -4.75 16.94
N SER A 47 -6.58 -3.72 17.75
CA SER A 47 -6.17 -2.41 17.25
C SER A 47 -4.79 -2.51 16.63
N HIS A 48 -4.57 -1.94 15.45
CA HIS A 48 -3.26 -1.83 14.79
C HIS A 48 -2.38 -0.78 15.48
N SER A 49 -2.18 -0.91 16.80
CA SER A 49 -1.28 -0.07 17.58
C SER A 49 0.17 -0.38 17.20
N GLY A 50 1.09 0.57 17.47
CA GLY A 50 2.51 0.33 17.21
C GLY A 50 3.08 -0.85 17.99
N GLU A 51 2.55 -1.11 19.18
CA GLU A 51 2.92 -2.27 19.99
C GLU A 51 2.46 -3.58 19.38
N TYR A 52 1.19 -3.66 18.96
CA TYR A 52 0.65 -4.83 18.29
C TYR A 52 1.45 -5.17 17.03
N MET A 53 1.70 -4.16 16.19
CA MET A 53 2.46 -4.33 14.96
C MET A 53 3.90 -4.77 15.22
N ALA A 54 4.58 -4.19 16.20
CA ALA A 54 5.92 -4.62 16.59
C ALA A 54 5.94 -6.08 17.05
N ASN A 55 4.94 -6.52 17.81
CA ASN A 55 4.83 -7.89 18.30
C ASN A 55 4.56 -8.89 17.17
N GLU A 56 3.69 -8.56 16.21
CA GLU A 56 3.45 -9.43 15.05
C GLU A 56 4.69 -9.52 14.14
N ILE A 57 5.40 -8.41 13.94
CA ILE A 57 6.66 -8.40 13.19
C ILE A 57 7.72 -9.25 13.92
N LYS A 58 7.86 -9.12 15.25
CA LYS A 58 8.78 -9.94 16.06
C LYS A 58 8.57 -11.43 15.86
N LYS A 59 7.32 -11.91 15.92
CA LYS A 59 6.99 -13.32 15.68
C LYS A 59 7.49 -13.79 14.32
N VAL A 60 7.29 -12.98 13.27
CA VAL A 60 7.76 -13.31 11.91
C VAL A 60 9.29 -13.31 11.82
N LEU A 61 9.97 -12.39 12.51
CA LEU A 61 11.44 -12.37 12.56
C LEU A 61 11.99 -13.63 13.25
N GLU A 62 11.37 -14.05 14.36
CA GLU A 62 11.74 -15.26 15.10
C GLU A 62 11.53 -16.54 14.28
N GLU A 63 10.46 -16.63 13.49
CA GLU A 63 10.20 -17.75 12.57
C GLU A 63 11.31 -17.94 11.52
N ILE A 64 11.99 -16.86 11.11
CA ILE A 64 12.95 -16.87 10.00
C ILE A 64 14.41 -16.92 10.47
N ASN A 65 14.68 -16.33 11.63
CA ASN A 65 15.95 -15.85 12.17
C ASN A 65 16.14 -14.32 11.97
N PRO A 66 16.07 -13.51 13.04
CA PRO A 66 16.19 -12.05 12.96
C PRO A 66 17.55 -11.57 12.46
N ASN A 67 18.62 -12.37 12.60
CA ASN A 67 19.97 -11.99 12.15
C ASN A 67 20.12 -12.02 10.63
N LYS A 68 19.22 -12.70 9.91
CA LYS A 68 19.22 -12.71 8.44
C LYS A 68 18.47 -11.51 7.86
N VAL A 69 17.62 -10.86 8.64
CA VAL A 69 16.84 -9.72 8.18
C VAL A 69 17.66 -8.45 8.39
N LEU A 70 17.95 -7.72 7.31
CA LEU A 70 18.68 -6.45 7.38
C LEU A 70 17.76 -5.25 7.50
N GLY A 71 16.55 -5.36 6.95
CA GLY A 71 15.63 -4.25 6.95
C GLY A 71 14.17 -4.64 6.86
N ILE A 72 13.34 -3.73 7.37
CA ILE A 72 11.89 -3.85 7.39
C ILE A 72 11.31 -2.66 6.63
N LEU A 73 10.43 -2.90 5.66
CA LEU A 73 9.70 -1.88 4.94
C LEU A 73 8.23 -1.91 5.37
N THR A 74 7.70 -0.80 5.86
CA THR A 74 6.28 -0.65 6.19
C THR A 74 5.73 0.66 5.60
N ASP A 75 4.42 0.90 5.73
CA ASP A 75 3.88 2.25 5.51
C ASP A 75 4.47 3.27 6.51
N ASN A 76 4.22 4.56 6.26
CA ASN A 76 4.76 5.65 7.09
C ASN A 76 3.80 6.10 8.20
N ALA A 77 2.77 5.32 8.51
CA ALA A 77 1.78 5.70 9.51
C ALA A 77 2.40 5.80 10.91
N ALA A 78 1.78 6.61 11.77
CA ALA A 78 2.32 6.91 13.10
C ALA A 78 2.50 5.65 13.98
N ASN A 79 1.58 4.69 13.84
CA ASN A 79 1.68 3.39 14.49
C ASN A 79 2.91 2.58 14.01
N MET A 80 3.22 2.58 12.71
CA MET A 80 4.42 1.90 12.19
C MET A 80 5.70 2.56 12.70
N LYS A 81 5.76 3.90 12.74
CA LYS A 81 6.93 4.60 13.32
C LYS A 81 7.14 4.25 14.80
N ASN A 82 6.06 4.10 15.56
CA ASN A 82 6.13 3.61 16.94
C ASN A 82 6.64 2.15 16.99
N ALA A 83 6.14 1.29 16.09
CA ALA A 83 6.61 -0.09 15.98
C ALA A 83 8.11 -0.16 15.65
N TRP A 84 8.61 0.68 14.75
CA TRP A 84 10.04 0.75 14.39
C TRP A 84 10.92 1.05 15.59
N THR A 85 10.48 1.97 16.45
CA THR A 85 11.22 2.32 17.68
C THR A 85 11.36 1.08 18.57
N ARG A 86 10.25 0.39 18.82
CA ARG A 86 10.21 -0.84 19.62
C ARG A 86 11.00 -2.01 18.99
N LEU A 87 11.07 -2.07 17.66
CA LEU A 87 11.85 -3.08 16.95
C LEU A 87 13.34 -2.80 17.06
N LYS A 88 13.77 -1.54 16.94
CA LYS A 88 15.17 -1.14 17.12
C LYS A 88 15.68 -1.39 18.54
N ASP A 89 14.84 -1.23 19.56
CA ASP A 89 15.20 -1.55 20.94
C ASP A 89 15.51 -3.04 21.12
N CYS A 90 14.83 -3.93 20.39
CA CYS A 90 15.05 -5.39 20.46
C CYS A 90 16.09 -5.90 19.47
N TYR A 91 16.21 -5.25 18.31
CA TYR A 91 17.10 -5.65 17.22
C TYR A 91 17.81 -4.42 16.66
N PRO A 92 18.89 -3.94 17.33
CA PRO A 92 19.58 -2.71 16.95
C PRO A 92 20.17 -2.73 15.53
N HIS A 93 20.39 -3.91 14.96
CA HIS A 93 20.89 -4.09 13.59
C HIS A 93 19.83 -3.88 12.50
N LEU A 94 18.54 -3.80 12.85
CA LEU A 94 17.47 -3.66 11.87
C LEU A 94 17.30 -2.23 11.37
N HIS A 95 17.30 -2.07 10.05
CA HIS A 95 16.92 -0.82 9.40
C HIS A 95 15.43 -0.80 9.05
N CYS A 96 14.66 0.07 9.70
CA CYS A 96 13.26 0.27 9.34
C CYS A 96 13.13 1.40 8.32
N TYR A 97 12.46 1.10 7.19
CA TYR A 97 12.24 2.00 6.07
C TYR A 97 10.76 2.26 5.88
N GLY A 98 10.49 3.47 5.42
CA GLY A 98 9.17 3.89 5.03
C GLY A 98 8.83 3.59 3.57
N CYS A 99 7.55 3.34 3.29
CA CYS A 99 7.06 3.12 1.94
C CYS A 99 7.17 4.41 1.11
N ILE A 100 7.97 4.36 0.03
CA ILE A 100 8.14 5.47 -0.92
C ILE A 100 6.81 5.75 -1.63
N SER A 101 6.06 4.72 -2.02
CA SER A 101 4.76 4.89 -2.67
C SER A 101 3.78 5.68 -1.79
N HIS A 102 3.78 5.42 -0.48
CA HIS A 102 3.00 6.20 0.47
C HIS A 102 3.52 7.65 0.57
N GLY A 103 4.83 7.85 0.60
CA GLY A 103 5.44 9.19 0.57
C GLY A 103 5.05 10.00 -0.69
N LEU A 104 5.08 9.37 -1.86
CA LEU A 104 4.64 9.98 -3.12
C LEU A 104 3.14 10.32 -3.08
N ASN A 105 2.31 9.43 -2.53
CA ASN A 105 0.88 9.69 -2.37
C ASN A 105 0.61 10.93 -1.50
N LEU A 106 1.35 11.09 -0.40
CA LEU A 106 1.26 12.28 0.45
C LEU A 106 1.71 13.54 -0.28
N LEU A 107 2.83 13.49 -0.99
CA LEU A 107 3.33 14.61 -1.79
C LEU A 107 2.30 15.07 -2.83
N PHE A 108 1.73 14.15 -3.60
CA PHE A 108 0.69 14.50 -4.57
C PHE A 108 -0.58 15.02 -3.90
N THR A 109 -0.96 14.45 -2.76
CA THR A 109 -2.10 14.97 -1.96
C THR A 109 -1.88 16.43 -1.56
N ASP A 110 -0.65 16.79 -1.19
CA ASP A 110 -0.31 18.17 -0.86
C ASP A 110 -0.33 19.10 -2.09
N PHE A 111 0.15 18.64 -3.25
CA PHE A 111 0.01 19.40 -4.49
C PHE A 111 -1.46 19.65 -4.85
N LEU A 112 -2.34 18.66 -4.67
CA LEU A 112 -3.76 18.82 -4.96
C LEU A 112 -4.48 19.81 -4.04
N LYS A 113 -3.85 20.27 -2.95
CA LYS A 113 -4.37 21.36 -2.09
C LYS A 113 -4.13 22.75 -2.66
N LEU A 114 -3.26 22.90 -3.67
CA LEU A 114 -3.07 24.18 -4.36
C LEU A 114 -4.37 24.60 -5.04
N ALA A 115 -4.80 25.85 -4.84
CA ALA A 115 -6.11 26.33 -5.30
C ALA A 115 -6.41 26.04 -6.78
N THR A 116 -5.41 26.23 -7.65
CA THR A 116 -5.53 25.94 -9.08
C THR A 116 -5.77 24.45 -9.35
N LEU A 117 -5.04 23.57 -8.67
CA LEU A 117 -5.17 22.13 -8.83
C LEU A 117 -6.44 21.59 -8.17
N SER A 118 -6.86 22.15 -7.03
CA SER A 118 -8.10 21.75 -6.37
C SER A 118 -9.33 22.06 -7.22
N VAL A 119 -9.37 23.23 -7.89
CA VAL A 119 -10.45 23.59 -8.82
C VAL A 119 -10.47 22.65 -10.01
N LEU A 120 -9.32 22.40 -10.63
CA LEU A 120 -9.19 21.47 -11.75
C LEU A 120 -9.65 20.06 -11.37
N MET A 121 -9.24 19.56 -10.19
CA MET A 121 -9.65 18.25 -9.71
C MET A 121 -11.15 18.17 -9.43
N SER A 122 -11.77 19.23 -8.91
CA SER A 122 -13.22 19.28 -8.73
C SER A 122 -13.95 19.16 -10.06
N GLN A 123 -13.57 19.99 -11.04
CA GLN A 123 -14.16 19.98 -12.38
C GLN A 123 -14.02 18.62 -13.07
N ALA A 124 -12.81 18.03 -13.04
CA ALA A 124 -12.57 16.70 -13.58
C ALA A 124 -13.42 15.63 -12.88
N THR A 125 -13.55 15.73 -11.55
CA THR A 125 -14.39 14.80 -10.75
C THR A 125 -15.86 14.92 -11.14
N ASP A 126 -16.37 16.13 -11.35
CA ASP A 126 -17.77 16.36 -11.70
C ASP A 126 -18.09 15.85 -13.11
N ILE A 127 -17.19 16.05 -14.07
CA ILE A 127 -17.30 15.45 -15.41
C ILE A 127 -17.37 13.92 -15.32
N VAL A 128 -16.47 13.30 -14.55
CA VAL A 128 -16.46 11.84 -14.39
C VAL A 128 -17.74 11.33 -13.71
N LYS A 129 -18.23 12.05 -12.69
CA LYS A 129 -19.51 11.71 -12.03
C LYS A 129 -20.67 11.79 -13.00
N GLU A 130 -20.77 12.86 -13.79
CA GLU A 130 -21.85 13.06 -14.75
C GLU A 130 -21.89 11.94 -15.79
N ILE A 131 -20.73 11.57 -16.35
CA ILE A 131 -20.64 10.44 -17.28
C ILE A 131 -21.08 9.14 -16.61
N LYS A 132 -20.65 8.90 -15.36
CA LYS A 132 -20.98 7.67 -14.62
C LYS A 132 -22.42 7.60 -14.10
N ASN A 133 -23.11 8.73 -13.99
CA ASN A 133 -24.46 8.81 -13.44
C ASN A 133 -25.52 8.23 -14.39
N SER A 134 -25.21 8.10 -15.68
CA SER A 134 -26.13 7.58 -16.70
C SER A 134 -25.52 6.44 -17.51
N HIS A 135 -26.25 5.34 -17.61
CA HIS A 135 -25.84 4.20 -18.46
C HIS A 135 -25.68 4.59 -19.94
N LEU A 136 -26.48 5.55 -20.41
CA LEU A 136 -26.40 6.07 -21.78
C LEU A 136 -25.10 6.85 -22.00
N SER A 137 -24.74 7.73 -21.05
CA SER A 137 -23.49 8.51 -21.11
C SER A 137 -22.26 7.60 -21.06
N VAL A 138 -22.29 6.56 -20.21
CA VAL A 138 -21.23 5.53 -20.18
C VAL A 138 -21.14 4.77 -21.51
N ALA A 139 -22.28 4.38 -22.11
CA ALA A 139 -22.30 3.68 -23.39
C ALA A 139 -21.76 4.56 -24.52
N ALA A 140 -22.22 5.81 -24.62
CA ALA A 140 -21.75 6.78 -25.60
C ALA A 140 -20.24 7.02 -25.46
N PHE A 141 -19.75 7.19 -24.22
CA PHE A 141 -18.32 7.32 -23.95
C PHE A 141 -17.52 6.10 -24.46
N ARG A 142 -17.99 4.88 -24.18
CA ARG A 142 -17.34 3.65 -24.67
C ARG A 142 -17.33 3.54 -26.19
N ASP A 143 -18.39 3.97 -26.85
CA ASP A 143 -18.48 3.92 -28.31
C ASP A 143 -17.57 4.97 -28.97
N ILE A 144 -17.45 6.16 -28.39
CA ILE A 144 -16.45 7.16 -28.80
C ILE A 144 -15.04 6.59 -28.63
N GLN A 145 -14.73 5.98 -27.49
CA GLN A 145 -13.42 5.36 -27.25
C GLN A 145 -13.06 4.31 -28.29
N LYS A 146 -14.00 3.44 -28.67
CA LYS A 146 -13.77 2.43 -29.73
C LYS A 146 -13.48 3.05 -31.09
N LYS A 147 -14.11 4.18 -31.42
CA LYS A 147 -13.94 4.88 -32.70
C LYS A 147 -12.63 5.67 -32.78
N SER A 148 -12.19 6.23 -31.66
CA SER A 148 -10.98 7.07 -31.59
C SER A 148 -9.67 6.29 -31.48
N ALA A 149 -9.73 4.98 -31.22
CA ALA A 149 -8.56 4.20 -30.87
C ALA A 149 -8.21 3.15 -31.95
N GLY A 150 -7.24 3.46 -32.79
CA GLY A 150 -6.52 2.46 -33.60
C GLY A 150 -5.62 1.53 -32.76
N VAL A 151 -5.54 1.76 -31.44
CA VAL A 151 -4.85 0.94 -30.45
C VAL A 151 -5.78 0.79 -29.25
N VAL A 152 -6.10 -0.45 -28.88
CA VAL A 152 -7.03 -0.80 -27.80
C VAL A 152 -6.48 -0.34 -26.44
N THR A 153 -6.66 0.92 -26.08
CA THR A 153 -6.50 1.39 -24.70
C THR A 153 -7.89 1.67 -24.13
N CYS A 154 -8.41 0.73 -23.35
CA CYS A 154 -9.63 0.91 -22.58
C CYS A 154 -9.37 1.89 -21.42
N ILE A 155 -9.45 3.19 -21.69
CA ILE A 155 -9.27 4.22 -20.66
C ILE A 155 -10.49 4.16 -19.74
N THR A 156 -10.31 3.67 -18.52
CA THR A 156 -11.39 3.64 -17.53
C THR A 156 -11.42 4.97 -16.78
N LEU A 157 -12.58 5.64 -16.76
CA LEU A 157 -12.78 6.82 -15.91
C LEU A 157 -12.72 6.41 -14.44
N LYS A 158 -11.74 6.92 -13.69
CA LYS A 158 -11.56 6.66 -12.27
C LYS A 158 -11.86 7.92 -11.48
N LEU A 159 -12.58 7.75 -10.37
CA LEU A 159 -12.74 8.80 -9.38
C LEU A 159 -11.56 8.74 -8.40
N PRO A 160 -11.17 9.87 -7.79
CA PRO A 160 -10.17 9.86 -6.73
C PRO A 160 -10.59 8.86 -5.64
N VAL A 161 -9.70 7.94 -5.30
CA VAL A 161 -9.89 7.01 -4.18
C VAL A 161 -9.38 7.72 -2.94
N ARG A 162 -10.19 7.78 -1.87
CA ARG A 162 -9.68 8.20 -0.57
C ARG A 162 -8.71 7.14 -0.07
N THR A 163 -7.41 7.42 -0.17
CA THR A 163 -6.40 6.76 0.65
C THR A 163 -6.54 7.33 2.07
N ARG A 164 -6.41 6.47 3.10
CA ARG A 164 -6.61 6.83 4.52
C ARG A 164 -5.97 8.16 4.93
#